data_AF-A0A9D8WK12-F1
#
_entry.id   AF-A0A9D8WK12-F1
#
_cell.length_a   1.000
_cell.length_b   1.000
_cell.length_c   1.000
_cell.angle_alpha   90.00
_cell.angle_beta   90.00
_cell.angle_gamma   90.00
#
_symmetry.space_group_name_H-M   'P 1'
#
loop_
_entity.id
_entity.type
_entity.pdbx_description
1 polymer ?
#
loop_
_entity_poly.entity_id
_entity_poly.type
_entity_poly.pdbx_seq_one_letter_code
_entity_poly.pdbx_strand_id
1 'polypeptide(L)'
;MSIFKDLKVWFDAMGTLPWYIRVWATLYPLPQIIGGLIFILTLPGALIFGGRVLSGLIQSQVHKRAPFSKLMGPLGHAHWLLIVPYLIYSLKAHELSPPLYWFISYVIVTTLISAVLDVIELAVYLRQGHVKYKR
;
A
#
# COMPACT_ATOMS: atom_id res chain seq x y z
N MET A 1 -12.47 20.36 6.49
CA MET A 1 -12.06 19.06 7.08
C MET A 1 -10.57 18.88 6.83
N SER A 2 -9.79 18.48 7.85
CA SER A 2 -8.34 18.30 7.76
C SER A 2 -7.98 16.88 7.29
N ILE A 3 -6.94 16.76 6.47
CA ILE A 3 -6.43 15.47 5.94
C ILE A 3 -6.06 14.48 7.06
N PHE A 4 -5.57 14.98 8.20
CA PHE A 4 -5.25 14.17 9.37
C PHE A 4 -6.49 13.55 10.03
N LYS A 5 -7.61 14.30 10.04
CA LYS A 5 -8.88 13.77 10.56
C LYS A 5 -9.38 12.62 9.69
N ASP A 6 -9.29 12.77 8.37
CA ASP A 6 -9.71 11.74 7.41
C ASP A 6 -8.85 10.48 7.54
N LEU A 7 -7.54 10.64 7.74
CA LEU A 7 -6.60 9.54 7.94
C LEU A 7 -6.88 8.78 9.26
N LYS A 8 -7.17 9.49 10.35
CA LYS A 8 -7.59 8.87 11.61
C LYS A 8 -8.87 8.06 11.45
N VAL A 9 -9.90 8.63 10.82
CA VAL A 9 -11.18 7.93 10.60
C VAL A 9 -10.98 6.65 9.78
N TRP A 10 -10.17 6.73 8.72
CA TRP A 10 -9.83 5.57 7.90
C TRP A 10 -9.09 4.49 8.70
N PHE A 11 -8.11 4.89 9.52
CA PHE A 11 -7.36 3.96 10.36
C PHE A 11 -8.24 3.28 11.40
N ASP A 12 -9.08 4.04 12.11
CA ASP A 12 -10.04 3.49 13.09
C ASP A 12 -11.01 2.50 12.41
N ALA A 13 -11.43 2.80 11.17
CA ALA A 13 -12.31 1.93 10.40
C ALA A 13 -11.65 0.59 10.02
N MET A 14 -10.34 0.54 9.80
CA MET A 14 -9.63 -0.72 9.47
C MET A 14 -9.82 -1.81 10.54
N GLY A 15 -10.03 -1.42 11.81
CA GLY A 15 -10.32 -2.36 12.90
C GLY A 15 -11.62 -3.16 12.70
N THR A 16 -12.55 -2.64 11.89
CA THR A 16 -13.86 -3.25 11.60
C THR A 16 -13.85 -4.28 10.48
N LEU A 17 -12.72 -4.46 9.79
CA LEU A 17 -12.60 -5.44 8.71
C LEU A 17 -12.47 -6.88 9.26
N PRO A 18 -12.85 -7.90 8.45
CA PRO A 18 -12.59 -9.30 8.77
C PRO A 18 -11.12 -9.56 9.12
N TRP A 19 -10.87 -10.49 10.04
CA TRP A 19 -9.53 -10.71 10.62
C TRP A 19 -8.45 -10.97 9.57
N TYR A 20 -8.75 -11.75 8.54
CA TYR A 20 -7.80 -12.09 7.47
C TYR A 20 -7.41 -10.85 6.64
N ILE A 21 -8.35 -9.93 6.40
CA ILE A 21 -8.07 -8.65 5.74
C ILE A 21 -7.20 -7.77 6.65
N ARG A 22 -7.50 -7.73 7.96
CA ARG A 22 -6.69 -6.94 8.92
C ARG A 22 -5.25 -7.44 9.00
N VAL A 23 -5.05 -8.75 9.00
CA VAL A 23 -3.70 -9.35 8.99
C VAL A 23 -2.94 -8.88 7.75
N TRP A 24 -3.55 -9.00 6.56
CA TRP A 24 -2.92 -8.52 5.33
C TRP A 24 -2.69 -6.99 5.34
N ALA A 25 -3.69 -6.22 5.72
CA ALA A 25 -3.65 -4.76 5.83
C ALA A 25 -2.66 -4.25 6.88
N THR A 26 -2.16 -5.12 7.77
CA THR A 26 -1.09 -4.81 8.71
C THR A 26 0.26 -5.27 8.16
N LEU A 27 0.36 -6.54 7.80
CA LEU A 27 1.62 -7.15 7.34
C LEU A 27 2.12 -6.55 6.05
N TYR A 28 1.25 -6.07 5.16
CA TYR A 28 1.67 -5.45 3.91
C TYR A 28 2.31 -4.06 4.12
N PRO A 29 1.64 -3.07 4.75
CA PRO A 29 2.19 -1.72 4.87
C PRO A 29 3.15 -1.52 6.06
N LEU A 30 2.94 -2.18 7.21
CA LEU A 30 3.68 -1.88 8.43
C LEU A 30 5.19 -2.14 8.29
N PRO A 31 5.65 -3.30 7.77
CA PRO A 31 7.07 -3.53 7.57
C PRO A 31 7.70 -2.57 6.55
N GLN A 32 6.91 -2.06 5.60
CA GLN A 32 7.39 -1.08 4.63
C GLN A 32 7.54 0.32 5.22
N ILE A 33 6.66 0.70 6.15
CA ILE A 33 6.81 1.92 6.94
C ILE A 33 8.06 1.82 7.82
N ILE A 34 8.18 0.73 8.59
CA ILE A 34 9.30 0.52 9.51
C ILE A 34 10.63 0.44 8.75
N GLY A 35 10.72 -0.44 7.75
CA GLY A 35 11.93 -0.58 6.95
C GLY A 35 12.26 0.68 6.14
N GLY A 36 11.24 1.38 5.62
CA GLY A 36 11.42 2.66 4.95
C GLY A 36 12.01 3.73 5.87
N LEU A 37 11.62 3.76 7.14
CA LEU A 37 12.21 4.63 8.16
C LEU A 37 13.64 4.22 8.52
N ILE A 38 13.91 2.92 8.67
CA ILE A 38 15.27 2.40 8.95
C ILE A 38 16.23 2.78 7.83
N PHE A 39 15.78 2.68 6.56
CA PHE A 39 16.58 2.97 5.37
C PHE A 39 16.30 4.37 4.79
N ILE A 40 15.79 5.31 5.59
CA ILE A 40 15.29 6.62 5.09
C ILE A 40 16.37 7.45 4.38
N LEU A 41 17.64 7.28 4.74
CA LEU A 41 18.77 7.97 4.12
C LEU A 41 19.18 7.37 2.76
N THR A 42 18.56 6.26 2.35
CA THR A 42 18.74 5.66 1.03
C THR A 42 17.57 6.04 0.13
N LEU A 43 17.82 6.28 -1.15
CA LEU A 43 16.75 6.60 -2.10
C LEU A 43 15.65 5.51 -2.15
N PRO A 44 15.96 4.20 -2.19
CA PRO A 44 14.94 3.15 -2.12
C PRO A 44 14.10 3.21 -0.84
N GLY A 45 14.73 3.38 0.33
CA GLY A 45 14.00 3.46 1.61
C GLY A 45 13.09 4.68 1.68
N ALA A 46 13.57 5.85 1.24
CA ALA A 46 12.77 7.07 1.16
C ALA A 46 11.56 6.93 0.22
N LEU A 47 11.74 6.32 -0.96
CA LEU A 47 10.65 6.08 -1.90
C LEU A 47 9.61 5.11 -1.34
N ILE A 48 10.04 4.04 -0.67
CA ILE A 48 9.13 3.07 -0.05
C ILE A 48 8.31 3.72 1.07
N PHE A 49 8.97 4.47 1.95
CA PHE A 49 8.31 5.19 3.03
C PHE A 49 7.32 6.24 2.48
N GLY A 50 7.79 7.09 1.56
CA GLY A 50 6.98 8.11 0.91
C GLY A 50 5.78 7.52 0.16
N GLY A 51 5.98 6.42 -0.57
CA GLY A 51 4.90 5.67 -1.23
C GLY A 51 3.86 5.15 -0.25
N ARG A 52 4.27 4.64 0.93
CA ARG A 52 3.31 4.20 1.95
C ARG A 52 2.52 5.34 2.57
N VAL A 53 3.18 6.46 2.87
CA VAL A 53 2.49 7.68 3.33
C VAL A 53 1.47 8.13 2.29
N LEU A 54 1.88 8.21 1.02
CA LEU A 54 1.01 8.59 -0.09
C LEU A 54 -0.17 7.62 -0.25
N SER A 55 0.08 6.32 -0.11
CA SER A 55 -0.97 5.28 -0.14
C SER A 55 -2.03 5.55 0.93
N GLY A 56 -1.62 5.79 2.18
CA GLY A 56 -2.55 6.10 3.28
C GLY A 56 -3.34 7.39 3.06
N LEU A 57 -2.69 8.43 2.53
CA LEU A 57 -3.36 9.69 2.19
C LEU A 57 -4.43 9.46 1.10
N ILE A 58 -4.09 8.80 0.00
CA ILE A 58 -5.05 8.51 -1.09
C ILE A 58 -6.20 7.65 -0.56
N GLN A 59 -5.90 6.56 0.15
CA GLN A 59 -6.91 5.65 0.68
C GLN A 59 -7.85 6.34 1.67
N SER A 60 -7.34 7.24 2.51
CA SER A 60 -8.20 8.04 3.42
C SER A 60 -9.21 8.90 2.65
N GLN A 61 -8.79 9.50 1.53
CA GLN A 61 -9.64 10.35 0.71
C GLN A 61 -10.65 9.53 -0.10
N VAL A 62 -10.29 8.33 -0.54
CA VAL A 62 -11.23 7.38 -1.16
C VAL A 62 -12.26 6.93 -0.13
N HIS A 63 -11.81 6.50 1.06
CA HIS A 63 -12.68 6.02 2.13
C HIS A 63 -13.71 7.07 2.56
N LYS A 64 -13.30 8.33 2.67
CA LYS A 64 -14.21 9.44 2.98
C LYS A 64 -15.37 9.58 2.00
N ARG A 65 -15.12 9.34 0.70
CA ARG A 65 -16.14 9.48 -0.35
C ARG A 65 -16.95 8.20 -0.54
N ALA A 66 -16.29 7.05 -0.45
CA ALA A 66 -16.88 5.74 -0.62
C ALA A 66 -16.22 4.75 0.37
N PRO A 67 -16.78 4.62 1.59
CA PRO A 67 -16.20 3.80 2.64
C PRO A 67 -16.01 2.35 2.19
N PHE A 68 -14.76 1.87 2.28
CA PHE A 68 -14.35 0.53 1.85
C PHE A 68 -14.72 0.17 0.41
N SER A 69 -14.71 1.16 -0.48
CA SER A 69 -14.86 0.92 -1.91
C SER A 69 -13.74 -0.01 -2.41
N LYS A 70 -14.08 -0.88 -3.36
CA LYS A 70 -13.13 -1.71 -4.12
C LYS A 70 -12.09 -0.91 -4.91
N LEU A 71 -12.26 0.41 -5.04
CA LEU A 71 -11.26 1.32 -5.60
C LEU A 71 -10.17 1.75 -4.61
N MET A 72 -10.33 1.49 -3.31
CA MET A 72 -9.41 1.97 -2.29
C MET A 72 -8.00 1.41 -2.49
N GLY A 73 -7.86 0.10 -2.67
CA GLY A 73 -6.59 -0.55 -2.99
C GLY A 73 -6.00 -0.07 -4.33
N PRO A 74 -6.72 -0.23 -5.46
CA PRO A 74 -6.23 0.18 -6.79
C PRO A 74 -5.74 1.63 -6.86
N LEU A 75 -6.51 2.59 -6.33
CA LEU A 75 -6.11 3.99 -6.33
C LEU A 75 -5.00 4.26 -5.32
N GLY A 76 -5.08 3.63 -4.15
CA GLY A 76 -4.09 3.72 -3.10
C GLY A 76 -2.72 3.20 -3.51
N HIS A 77 -2.67 2.25 -4.44
CA HIS A 77 -1.43 1.59 -4.85
C HIS A 77 -0.97 1.93 -6.28
N ALA A 78 -1.73 2.70 -7.06
CA ALA A 78 -1.40 2.98 -8.47
C ALA A 78 0.02 3.55 -8.67
N HIS A 79 0.49 4.41 -7.76
CA HIS A 79 1.84 5.00 -7.84
C HIS A 79 2.96 3.96 -7.67
N TRP A 80 2.69 2.79 -7.10
CA TRP A 80 3.66 1.70 -7.01
C TRP A 80 4.04 1.12 -8.37
N LEU A 81 3.23 1.36 -9.42
CA LEU A 81 3.60 1.01 -10.80
C LEU A 81 4.87 1.73 -11.27
N LEU A 82 5.23 2.85 -10.65
CA LEU A 82 6.49 3.56 -10.91
C LEU A 82 7.60 3.14 -9.93
N ILE A 83 7.24 2.94 -8.66
CA ILE A 83 8.20 2.59 -7.61
C ILE A 83 8.76 1.17 -7.82
N VAL A 84 7.91 0.18 -8.12
CA VAL A 84 8.33 -1.22 -8.23
C VAL A 84 9.37 -1.44 -9.35
N PRO A 85 9.21 -0.92 -10.58
CA PRO A 85 10.25 -1.02 -11.60
C PRO A 85 11.59 -0.42 -11.15
N TYR A 86 11.57 0.72 -10.46
CA TYR A 86 12.78 1.32 -9.90
C TYR A 86 13.44 0.44 -8.83
N LEU A 87 12.64 -0.19 -7.97
CA LEU A 87 13.16 -1.11 -6.95
C LEU A 87 13.78 -2.37 -7.59
N ILE A 88 13.14 -2.92 -8.64
CA ILE A 88 13.69 -4.04 -9.41
C ILE A 88 15.01 -3.66 -10.08
N TYR A 89 15.06 -2.46 -10.68
CA TYR A 89 16.30 -1.92 -11.24
C TYR A 89 17.38 -1.79 -10.16
N SER A 90 17.02 -1.28 -8.97
CA SER A 90 17.94 -1.08 -7.85
C SER A 90 18.58 -2.40 -7.39
N LEU A 91 17.80 -3.50 -7.33
CA LEU A 91 18.32 -4.82 -6.99
C LEU A 91 19.34 -5.37 -8.01
N LYS A 92 19.25 -4.95 -9.28
CA LYS A 92 20.11 -5.47 -10.37
C LYS A 92 21.33 -4.59 -10.63
N ALA A 93 21.18 -3.29 -10.45
CA ALA A 93 22.16 -2.30 -10.90
C ALA A 93 23.11 -1.81 -9.82
N HIS A 94 22.81 -2.04 -8.53
CA HIS A 94 23.61 -1.52 -7.42
C HIS A 94 24.01 -2.64 -6.46
N GLU A 95 25.21 -2.51 -5.90
CA GLU A 95 25.62 -3.30 -4.73
C GLU A 95 24.91 -2.74 -3.50
N LEU A 96 23.87 -3.44 -3.06
CA LEU A 96 23.11 -3.09 -1.87
C LEU A 96 23.65 -3.84 -0.66
N SER A 97 23.58 -3.23 0.52
CA SER A 97 23.81 -3.96 1.76
C SER A 97 22.80 -5.12 1.87
N PRO A 98 23.20 -6.28 2.44
CA PRO A 98 22.28 -7.42 2.55
C PRO A 98 20.93 -7.09 3.21
N PRO A 99 20.86 -6.29 4.29
CA PRO A 99 19.59 -5.90 4.88
C PRO A 99 18.67 -5.11 3.93
N LEU A 100 19.23 -4.17 3.16
CA LEU A 100 18.46 -3.36 2.20
C LEU A 100 17.99 -4.21 1.02
N TYR A 101 18.82 -5.13 0.53
CA TYR A 101 18.46 -6.07 -0.53
C TYR A 101 17.22 -6.91 -0.14
N TRP A 102 17.24 -7.52 1.05
CA TRP A 102 16.13 -8.34 1.51
C TRP A 102 14.87 -7.53 1.79
N PHE A 103 15.03 -6.32 2.32
CA PHE A 103 13.91 -5.39 2.52
C PHE A 103 13.24 -5.00 1.21
N ILE A 104 14.02 -4.60 0.20
CA ILE A 104 13.48 -4.25 -1.13
C ILE A 104 12.82 -5.48 -1.78
N SER A 105 13.44 -6.65 -1.68
CA SER A 105 12.88 -7.91 -2.20
C SER A 105 11.52 -8.21 -1.57
N TYR A 106 11.41 -8.07 -0.25
CA TYR A 106 10.17 -8.22 0.48
C TYR A 106 9.10 -7.21 0.02
N VAL A 107 9.47 -5.93 -0.17
CA VAL A 107 8.55 -4.88 -0.65
C VAL A 107 8.04 -5.21 -2.05
N ILE A 108 8.91 -5.64 -2.97
CA ILE A 108 8.52 -6.02 -4.34
C ILE A 108 7.51 -7.16 -4.29
N VAL A 109 7.84 -8.26 -3.60
CA VAL A 109 6.97 -9.45 -3.56
C VAL A 109 5.60 -9.11 -2.99
N THR A 110 5.56 -8.44 -1.85
CA THR A 110 4.27 -8.09 -1.20
C THR A 110 3.46 -7.08 -2.00
N THR A 111 4.12 -6.15 -2.69
CA THR A 111 3.44 -5.18 -3.57
C THR A 111 2.87 -5.84 -4.82
N LEU A 112 3.57 -6.82 -5.41
CA LEU A 112 3.04 -7.59 -6.53
C LEU A 112 1.82 -8.43 -6.13
N ILE A 113 1.85 -9.07 -4.96
CA ILE A 113 0.67 -9.78 -4.42
C ILE A 113 -0.50 -8.80 -4.25
N SER A 114 -0.25 -7.62 -3.66
CA SER A 114 -1.28 -6.59 -3.51
C SER A 114 -1.81 -6.11 -4.86
N ALA A 115 -0.95 -5.93 -5.86
CA ALA A 115 -1.36 -5.49 -7.19
C ALA A 115 -2.29 -6.51 -7.88
N VAL A 116 -2.05 -7.81 -7.70
CA VAL A 116 -2.98 -8.85 -8.20
C VAL A 116 -4.34 -8.73 -7.52
N LEU A 117 -4.37 -8.53 -6.20
CA LEU A 117 -5.63 -8.30 -5.47
C LEU A 117 -6.34 -7.04 -5.97
N ASP A 118 -5.61 -5.94 -6.15
CA ASP A 118 -6.14 -4.68 -6.66
C ASP A 118 -6.75 -4.85 -8.07
N VAL A 119 -6.11 -5.60 -8.96
CA VAL A 119 -6.67 -5.90 -10.30
C VAL A 119 -7.99 -6.66 -10.18
N ILE A 120 -8.08 -7.65 -9.29
CA ILE A 120 -9.32 -8.39 -9.04
C ILE A 120 -10.40 -7.44 -8.51
N GLU A 121 -10.08 -6.58 -7.55
CA GLU A 121 -11.02 -5.63 -6.97
C GLU A 121 -11.50 -4.58 -7.97
N LEU A 122 -10.58 -4.08 -8.81
CA LEU A 122 -10.90 -3.18 -9.91
C LEU A 122 -11.84 -3.85 -10.92
N ALA A 123 -11.57 -5.10 -11.30
CA ALA A 123 -12.43 -5.85 -12.21
C ALA A 123 -13.84 -6.07 -11.62
N VAL A 124 -13.94 -6.39 -10.33
CA VAL A 124 -15.23 -6.51 -9.63
C VAL A 124 -15.94 -5.15 -9.62
N TYR A 125 -15.23 -4.08 -9.32
CA TYR A 125 -15.78 -2.72 -9.33
C TYR A 125 -16.31 -2.32 -10.70
N LEU A 126 -15.56 -2.58 -11.78
CA LEU A 126 -15.98 -2.24 -13.14
C LEU A 126 -17.22 -3.04 -13.58
N ARG A 127 -17.39 -4.27 -13.08
CA ARG A 127 -18.55 -5.14 -13.39
C ARG A 127 -19.79 -4.82 -12.56
N GLN A 128 -19.62 -4.51 -11.28
CA GLN A 128 -20.71 -4.47 -10.29
C GLN A 128 -20.87 -3.10 -9.61
N GLY A 129 -20.01 -2.13 -9.94
CA GLY A 129 -19.95 -0.82 -9.30
C GLY A 129 -19.43 -0.90 -7.86
N HIS A 130 -19.90 0.04 -7.03
CA HIS A 130 -19.54 0.10 -5.63
C HIS A 130 -20.16 -1.04 -4.82
N VAL A 131 -19.42 -2.14 -4.65
CA VAL A 131 -19.79 -3.24 -3.74
C VAL A 131 -19.00 -3.12 -2.44
N LYS A 132 -19.70 -2.97 -1.31
CA LYS A 132 -19.08 -2.98 0.03
C LYS A 132 -18.64 -4.39 0.38
N TYR A 133 -17.55 -4.53 1.14
CA TYR A 133 -17.20 -5.84 1.73
C TYR A 133 -18.36 -6.33 2.60
N LYS A 134 -18.72 -7.60 2.45
CA LYS A 134 -19.61 -8.28 3.41
C LYS A 134 -18.86 -8.33 4.76
N ARG A 135 -19.47 -7.72 5.78
CA ARG A 135 -18.94 -7.69 7.15
C ARG A 135 -19.28 -8.98 7.86
#